data_AF-A0A7S2QLN9-F1
#
_entry.id   AF-A0A7S2QLN9-F1
#
_cell.length_a   1.000
_cell.length_b   1.000
_cell.length_c   1.000
_cell.angle_alpha   90.00
_cell.angle_beta   90.00
_cell.angle_gamma   90.00
#
_symmetry.space_group_name_H-M   'P 1'
#
loop_
_entity.id
_entity.type
_entity.pdbx_description
1 polymer ?
#
loop_
_entity_poly.entity_id
_entity_poly.type
_entity_poly.pdbx_seq_one_letter_code
_entity_poly.pdbx_strand_id
1 'polypeptide(L)'
;MALPMCFGEALSGLATLVFGSPGRSPAVLRVEKELEEAVARGSSGAIMGAAVRGASRAALDRARRTLARVKAGQRLRSALEVDDEDEIAAAAVAATEAGMPKADVDAAKAHAARGRAEQALQAAGPAACQVAAKRAEAMGVGSDAIEGARRSSNKLRFLQELQDAMSFGKARSVERACDRLLRPGVWHAASRETKVEKSHSEPPRLRRESSRHLRSGARRAAAGLASLAAASKTAVAGRA
;
A
#
# COMPACT_ATOMS: atom_id res chain seq x y z
N MET A 1 4.04 1.13 6.66
CA MET A 1 3.44 2.49 6.66
C MET A 1 2.13 2.39 7.41
N ALA A 2 1.99 3.15 8.51
CA ALA A 2 0.78 3.17 9.31
C ALA A 2 -0.32 3.93 8.55
N LEU A 3 -1.46 3.26 8.32
CA LEU A 3 -2.62 3.82 7.65
C LEU A 3 -3.27 4.88 8.57
N PRO A 4 -3.52 6.12 8.09
CA PRO A 4 -4.35 7.07 8.83
C PRO A 4 -5.82 6.63 8.76
N MET A 5 -6.46 6.65 9.92
CA MET A 5 -7.83 6.24 10.13
C MET A 5 -8.83 7.21 9.49
N CYS A 6 -9.43 6.84 8.36
CA CYS A 6 -10.61 7.51 7.80
C CYS A 6 -11.92 6.92 8.36
N PHE A 7 -11.98 6.65 9.67
CA PHE A 7 -13.23 6.38 10.39
C PHE A 7 -13.71 7.59 11.22
N GLY A 8 -13.02 8.73 11.11
CA GLY A 8 -13.29 9.92 11.92
C GLY A 8 -14.58 10.65 11.55
N GLU A 9 -15.10 10.52 10.33
CA GLU A 9 -16.26 11.31 9.89
C GLU A 9 -17.61 10.68 10.21
N ALA A 10 -17.65 9.37 10.52
CA ALA A 10 -18.84 8.78 11.14
C ALA A 10 -19.04 9.23 12.60
N LEU A 11 -18.03 9.88 13.21
CA LEU A 11 -18.04 10.39 14.58
C LEU A 11 -18.26 11.91 14.67
N SER A 12 -18.16 12.66 13.57
CA SER A 12 -18.31 14.13 13.60
C SER A 12 -19.77 14.59 13.71
N GLY A 13 -20.74 13.73 13.34
CA GLY A 13 -22.17 13.94 13.62
C GLY A 13 -22.58 13.68 15.09
N LEU A 14 -21.64 13.27 15.95
CA LEU A 14 -21.89 12.79 17.32
C LEU A 14 -21.72 13.89 18.39
N ALA A 15 -21.23 15.08 18.01
CA ALA A 15 -20.94 16.18 18.93
C ALA A 15 -22.16 17.08 19.25
N THR A 16 -23.29 16.96 18.55
CA THR A 16 -24.33 18.01 18.56
C THR A 16 -25.53 17.77 19.49
N LEU A 17 -25.46 16.85 20.47
CA LEU A 17 -26.54 16.66 21.45
C LEU A 17 -26.06 16.41 22.89
N VAL A 18 -25.03 17.17 23.31
CA VAL A 18 -24.54 17.19 24.72
C VAL A 18 -25.32 18.18 25.59
N PHE A 19 -26.47 18.71 25.14
CA PHE A 19 -27.33 19.53 25.99
C PHE A 19 -28.43 18.69 26.64
N GLY A 20 -28.29 18.57 27.96
CA GLY A 20 -28.95 17.61 28.82
C GLY A 20 -30.47 17.70 28.87
N SER A 21 -31.09 16.52 28.93
CA SER A 21 -32.39 16.39 29.59
C SER A 21 -32.17 16.50 31.11
N PRO A 22 -32.79 17.45 31.81
CA PRO A 22 -32.64 17.58 33.26
C PRO A 22 -33.22 16.34 33.94
N GLY A 23 -32.39 15.59 34.68
CA GLY A 23 -32.83 14.44 35.48
C GLY A 23 -32.03 13.14 35.34
N ARG A 24 -31.00 13.07 34.48
CA ARG A 24 -30.16 11.85 34.38
C ARG A 24 -28.99 11.88 35.36
N SER A 25 -28.89 10.83 36.18
CA SER A 25 -27.77 10.64 37.11
C SER A 25 -26.43 10.56 36.36
N PRO A 26 -25.34 11.18 36.86
CA PRO A 26 -24.01 11.13 36.24
C PRO A 26 -23.46 9.71 36.10
N ALA A 27 -23.92 8.76 36.92
CA ALA A 27 -23.57 7.35 36.79
C ALA A 27 -24.13 6.72 35.50
N VAL A 28 -25.35 7.10 35.09
CA VAL A 28 -25.99 6.60 33.86
C VAL A 28 -25.25 7.14 32.63
N LEU A 29 -24.84 8.41 32.66
CA LEU A 29 -24.06 9.01 31.57
C LEU A 29 -22.69 8.34 31.36
N ARG A 30 -22.03 7.89 32.43
CA ARG A 30 -20.77 7.13 32.33
C ARG A 30 -20.99 5.76 31.70
N VAL A 31 -22.04 5.04 32.10
CA VAL A 31 -22.37 3.73 31.52
C VAL A 31 -22.74 3.85 30.03
N GLU A 32 -23.47 4.91 29.64
CA GLU A 32 -23.79 5.18 28.23
C GLU A 32 -22.54 5.47 27.41
N LYS A 33 -21.56 6.22 27.94
CA LYS A 33 -20.28 6.48 27.27
C LYS A 33 -19.40 5.21 27.14
N GLU A 34 -19.29 4.42 28.21
CA GLU A 34 -18.57 3.13 28.16
C GLU A 34 -19.21 2.15 27.16
N LEU A 35 -20.54 2.19 27.04
CA LEU A 35 -21.28 1.40 26.06
C LEU A 35 -20.95 1.84 24.63
N GLU A 36 -20.88 3.14 24.35
CA GLU A 36 -20.48 3.67 23.04
C GLU A 36 -19.05 3.23 22.66
N GLU A 37 -18.09 3.36 23.56
CA GLU A 37 -16.70 2.94 23.34
C GLU A 37 -16.56 1.41 23.14
N ALA A 38 -17.37 0.62 23.83
CA ALA A 38 -17.36 -0.83 23.69
C ALA A 38 -18.06 -1.32 22.41
N VAL A 39 -19.09 -0.61 21.95
CA VAL A 39 -19.77 -0.86 20.67
C VAL A 39 -18.87 -0.46 19.49
N ALA A 40 -18.12 0.63 19.60
CA ALA A 40 -17.10 1.00 18.62
C ALA A 40 -16.02 -0.11 18.45
N ARG A 41 -15.73 -0.85 19.54
CA ARG A 41 -14.84 -2.03 19.52
C ARG A 41 -15.52 -3.32 19.06
N GLY A 42 -16.82 -3.30 18.76
CA GLY A 42 -17.56 -4.47 18.27
C GLY A 42 -17.97 -5.49 19.34
N SER A 43 -17.92 -5.14 20.64
CA SER A 43 -18.23 -6.08 21.72
C SER A 43 -19.73 -6.19 22.00
N SER A 44 -20.34 -7.35 21.74
CA SER A 44 -21.74 -7.62 22.09
C SER A 44 -21.97 -7.79 23.59
N GLY A 45 -20.96 -8.27 24.33
CA GLY A 45 -21.05 -8.46 25.79
C GLY A 45 -21.26 -7.15 26.55
N ALA A 46 -20.77 -6.03 26.00
CA ALA A 46 -20.92 -4.72 26.60
C ALA A 46 -22.37 -4.20 26.60
N ILE A 47 -23.18 -4.58 25.60
CA ILE A 47 -24.60 -4.22 25.55
C ILE A 47 -25.37 -4.90 26.70
N MET A 48 -25.09 -6.18 26.96
CA MET A 48 -25.70 -6.88 28.10
C MET A 48 -25.23 -6.30 29.44
N GLY A 49 -23.93 -6.03 29.58
CA GLY A 49 -23.38 -5.41 30.79
C GLY A 49 -23.96 -4.02 31.07
N ALA A 50 -24.15 -3.20 30.04
CA ALA A 50 -24.78 -1.89 30.18
C ALA A 50 -26.28 -1.99 30.52
N ALA A 51 -27.00 -2.99 29.99
CA ALA A 51 -28.39 -3.22 30.35
C ALA A 51 -28.56 -3.57 31.83
N VAL A 52 -27.69 -4.42 32.38
CA VAL A 52 -27.67 -4.76 33.82
C VAL A 52 -27.33 -3.54 34.68
N ARG A 53 -26.47 -2.63 34.19
CA ARG A 53 -26.09 -1.38 34.89
C ARG A 53 -27.09 -0.24 34.72
N GLY A 54 -28.30 -0.51 34.22
CA GLY A 54 -29.39 0.46 34.15
C GLY A 54 -29.28 1.46 32.98
N ALA A 55 -28.59 1.11 31.89
CA ALA A 55 -28.59 1.92 30.68
C ALA A 55 -30.02 2.08 30.13
N SER A 56 -30.32 3.26 29.57
CA SER A 56 -31.65 3.53 29.03
C SER A 56 -31.95 2.63 27.82
N ARG A 57 -33.22 2.24 27.64
CA ARG A 57 -33.66 1.43 26.48
C ARG A 57 -33.27 2.10 25.15
N ALA A 58 -33.40 3.43 25.09
CA ALA A 58 -32.97 4.22 23.93
C ALA A 58 -31.46 4.10 23.65
N ALA A 59 -30.61 4.10 24.68
CA ALA A 59 -29.17 3.91 24.53
C ALA A 59 -28.83 2.48 24.08
N LEU A 60 -29.50 1.47 24.63
CA LEU A 60 -29.34 0.08 24.21
C LEU A 60 -29.75 -0.14 22.74
N ASP A 61 -30.85 0.48 22.30
CA ASP A 61 -31.32 0.37 20.91
C ASP A 61 -30.41 1.14 19.92
N ARG A 62 -29.78 2.24 20.35
CA ARG A 62 -28.71 2.90 19.58
C ARG A 62 -27.47 2.01 19.50
N ALA A 63 -27.02 1.47 20.63
CA ALA A 63 -25.87 0.57 20.71
C ALA A 63 -26.02 -0.67 19.83
N ARG A 64 -27.21 -1.30 19.82
CA ARG A 64 -27.52 -2.44 18.95
C ARG A 64 -27.40 -2.09 17.46
N ARG A 65 -27.96 -0.94 17.05
CA ARG A 65 -27.87 -0.47 15.66
C ARG A 65 -26.44 -0.15 15.26
N THR A 66 -25.69 0.54 16.11
CA THR A 66 -24.27 0.83 15.84
C THR A 66 -23.45 -0.45 15.77
N LEU A 67 -23.68 -1.42 16.66
CA LEU A 67 -23.00 -2.71 16.61
C LEU A 67 -23.33 -3.49 15.33
N ALA A 68 -24.58 -3.46 14.88
CA ALA A 68 -24.98 -4.08 13.62
C ALA A 68 -24.23 -3.47 12.43
N ARG A 69 -24.11 -2.13 12.38
CA ARG A 69 -23.31 -1.42 11.36
C ARG A 69 -21.84 -1.80 11.39
N VAL A 70 -21.23 -1.84 12.58
CA VAL A 70 -19.81 -2.22 12.75
C VAL A 70 -19.59 -3.65 12.25
N LYS A 71 -20.45 -4.60 12.63
CA LYS A 71 -20.35 -5.99 12.17
C LYS A 71 -20.57 -6.14 10.68
N ALA A 72 -21.52 -5.41 10.11
CA ALA A 72 -21.75 -5.44 8.67
C ALA A 72 -20.57 -4.84 7.89
N GLY A 73 -19.97 -3.75 8.39
CA GLY A 73 -18.76 -3.16 7.82
C GLY A 73 -17.54 -4.09 7.91
N GLN A 74 -17.39 -4.82 9.02
CA GLN A 74 -16.34 -5.85 9.16
C GLN A 74 -16.54 -6.99 8.15
N ARG A 75 -17.77 -7.49 7.99
CA ARG A 75 -18.09 -8.53 6.98
C ARG A 75 -17.80 -8.05 5.57
N LEU A 76 -18.21 -6.82 5.23
CA LEU A 76 -17.93 -6.23 3.92
C LEU A 76 -16.42 -6.14 3.67
N ARG A 77 -15.64 -5.74 4.67
CA ARG A 77 -14.18 -5.71 4.54
C ARG A 77 -13.59 -7.10 4.28
N SER A 78 -14.00 -8.11 5.05
CA SER A 78 -13.53 -9.48 4.86
C SER A 78 -13.88 -10.02 3.46
N ALA A 79 -15.10 -9.75 2.98
CA ALA A 79 -15.50 -10.14 1.62
C ALA A 79 -14.63 -9.44 0.55
N LEU A 80 -14.34 -8.14 0.73
CA LEU A 80 -13.46 -7.39 -0.18
C LEU A 80 -12.01 -7.87 -0.18
N GLU A 81 -11.54 -8.45 0.93
CA GLU A 81 -10.19 -9.05 1.03
C GLU A 81 -10.09 -10.40 0.30
N VAL A 82 -11.16 -11.19 0.32
CA VAL A 82 -11.24 -12.50 -0.37
C VAL A 82 -11.55 -12.34 -1.87
N ASP A 83 -12.09 -11.18 -2.27
CA ASP A 83 -12.47 -10.86 -3.66
C ASP A 83 -13.51 -11.81 -4.26
N ASP A 84 -14.41 -12.31 -3.41
CA ASP A 84 -15.57 -13.08 -3.83
C ASP A 84 -16.74 -12.13 -4.11
N GLU A 85 -17.10 -11.96 -5.38
CA GLU A 85 -18.16 -11.03 -5.81
C GLU A 85 -19.53 -11.38 -5.22
N ASP A 86 -19.83 -12.67 -4.99
CA ASP A 86 -21.09 -13.09 -4.40
C ASP A 86 -21.13 -12.74 -2.90
N GLU A 87 -20.02 -12.94 -2.19
CA GLU A 87 -19.89 -12.51 -0.80
C GLU A 87 -19.89 -10.99 -0.65
N ILE A 88 -19.26 -10.26 -1.58
CA ILE A 88 -19.26 -8.79 -1.59
C ILE A 88 -20.67 -8.25 -1.83
N ALA A 89 -21.43 -8.86 -2.75
CA ALA A 89 -22.81 -8.48 -2.99
C ALA A 89 -23.69 -8.72 -1.75
N ALA A 90 -23.59 -9.92 -1.15
CA ALA A 90 -24.33 -10.27 0.07
C ALA A 90 -23.96 -9.36 1.25
N ALA A 91 -22.67 -9.09 1.46
CA ALA A 91 -22.19 -8.23 2.54
C ALA A 91 -22.58 -6.76 2.32
N ALA A 92 -22.64 -6.28 1.07
CA ALA A 92 -23.10 -4.94 0.75
C ALA A 92 -24.61 -4.77 1.04
N VAL A 93 -25.43 -5.77 0.70
CA VAL A 93 -26.86 -5.78 1.07
C VAL A 93 -27.01 -5.75 2.59
N ALA A 94 -26.34 -6.64 3.31
CA ALA A 94 -26.37 -6.68 4.77
C ALA A 94 -25.90 -5.37 5.42
N ALA A 95 -24.91 -4.69 4.84
CA ALA A 95 -24.44 -3.37 5.25
C ALA A 95 -25.53 -2.29 5.09
N THR A 96 -26.21 -2.27 3.95
CA THR A 96 -27.31 -1.32 3.71
C THR A 96 -28.51 -1.59 4.62
N GLU A 97 -28.85 -2.86 4.87
CA GLU A 97 -29.92 -3.26 5.81
C GLU A 97 -29.59 -2.90 7.27
N ALA A 98 -28.31 -2.94 7.65
CA ALA A 98 -27.84 -2.44 8.94
C ALA A 98 -27.90 -0.89 9.04
N GLY A 99 -28.34 -0.20 7.98
CA GLY A 99 -28.48 1.24 7.91
C GLY A 99 -27.15 1.97 7.72
N MET A 100 -26.16 1.32 7.10
CA MET A 100 -24.95 1.97 6.61
C MET A 100 -25.26 2.79 5.36
N PRO A 101 -24.78 4.03 5.24
CA PRO A 101 -24.97 4.84 4.03
C PRO A 101 -24.46 4.11 2.79
N LYS A 102 -25.24 4.15 1.71
CA LYS A 102 -24.83 3.57 0.43
C LYS A 102 -23.51 4.16 -0.07
N ALA A 103 -23.29 5.46 0.15
CA ALA A 103 -22.05 6.15 -0.18
C ALA A 103 -20.83 5.53 0.53
N ASP A 104 -20.97 5.09 1.79
CA ASP A 104 -19.88 4.47 2.55
C ASP A 104 -19.57 3.07 2.02
N VAL A 105 -20.60 2.31 1.64
CA VAL A 105 -20.46 0.98 1.01
C VAL A 105 -19.78 1.11 -0.35
N ASP A 106 -20.21 2.06 -1.18
CA ASP A 106 -19.63 2.32 -2.51
C ASP A 106 -18.17 2.82 -2.38
N ALA A 107 -17.89 3.68 -1.40
CA ALA A 107 -16.54 4.13 -1.10
C ALA A 107 -15.62 2.99 -0.66
N ALA A 108 -16.11 2.06 0.16
CA ALA A 108 -15.36 0.88 0.56
C ALA A 108 -15.01 -0.02 -0.63
N LYS A 109 -15.97 -0.26 -1.54
CA LYS A 109 -15.74 -1.00 -2.79
C LYS A 109 -14.72 -0.31 -3.69
N ALA A 110 -14.86 1.01 -3.88
CA ALA A 110 -13.93 1.80 -4.68
C ALA A 110 -12.50 1.78 -4.10
N HIS A 111 -12.37 1.86 -2.77
CA HIS A 111 -11.08 1.78 -2.11
C HIS A 111 -10.42 0.40 -2.29
N ALA A 112 -11.17 -0.69 -2.12
CA ALA A 112 -10.67 -2.03 -2.37
C ALA A 112 -10.20 -2.19 -3.83
N ALA A 113 -11.01 -1.72 -4.77
CA ALA A 113 -10.71 -1.83 -6.19
C ALA A 113 -9.47 -0.98 -6.60
N ARG A 114 -9.26 0.19 -5.97
CA ARG A 114 -8.01 0.96 -6.08
C ARG A 114 -6.80 0.17 -5.58
N GLY A 115 -6.90 -0.42 -4.38
CA GLY A 115 -5.82 -1.23 -3.81
C GLY A 115 -5.44 -2.40 -4.72
N ARG A 116 -6.43 -3.08 -5.32
CA ARG A 116 -6.17 -4.14 -6.33
C ARG A 116 -5.47 -3.61 -7.57
N ALA A 117 -5.89 -2.45 -8.07
CA ALA A 117 -5.24 -1.84 -9.23
C ALA A 117 -3.79 -1.42 -8.95
N GLU A 118 -3.50 -0.95 -7.73
CA GLU A 118 -2.13 -0.67 -7.27
C GLU A 118 -1.27 -1.94 -7.18
N GLN A 119 -1.81 -3.00 -6.58
CA GLN A 119 -1.10 -4.29 -6.49
C GLN A 119 -0.83 -4.89 -7.88
N ALA A 120 -1.84 -4.88 -8.76
CA ALA A 120 -1.68 -5.34 -10.13
C ALA A 120 -0.64 -4.52 -10.90
N LEU A 121 -0.58 -3.21 -10.66
CA LEU A 121 0.44 -2.34 -11.24
C LEU A 121 1.85 -2.65 -10.72
N GLN A 122 2.00 -2.97 -9.43
CA GLN A 122 3.27 -3.37 -8.85
C GLN A 122 3.75 -4.75 -9.32
N ALA A 123 2.82 -5.70 -9.48
CA ALA A 123 3.10 -7.04 -9.97
C ALA A 123 3.27 -7.09 -11.50
N ALA A 124 2.85 -6.05 -12.23
CA ALA A 124 2.91 -6.03 -13.68
C ALA A 124 4.37 -6.01 -14.17
N GLY A 125 4.74 -7.05 -14.92
CA GLY A 125 5.98 -7.07 -15.68
C GLY A 125 6.02 -6.02 -16.79
N PRO A 126 7.18 -5.88 -17.47
CA PRO A 126 7.40 -4.78 -18.41
C PRO A 126 6.37 -4.67 -19.54
N ALA A 127 5.93 -5.81 -20.06
CA ALA A 127 4.96 -5.89 -21.15
C ALA A 127 3.54 -5.48 -20.72
N ALA A 128 3.14 -5.77 -19.48
CA ALA A 128 1.80 -5.50 -18.97
C ALA A 128 1.67 -4.16 -18.23
N CYS A 129 2.79 -3.52 -17.87
CA CYS A 129 2.84 -2.30 -17.07
C CYS A 129 2.01 -1.15 -17.65
N GLN A 130 1.99 -0.96 -18.97
CA GLN A 130 1.24 0.13 -19.59
C GLN A 130 -0.29 -0.08 -19.48
N VAL A 131 -0.75 -1.33 -19.60
CA VAL A 131 -2.17 -1.68 -19.45
C VAL A 131 -2.58 -1.56 -17.98
N ALA A 132 -1.75 -2.06 -17.06
CA ALA A 132 -1.98 -1.93 -15.62
C ALA A 132 -1.99 -0.46 -15.16
N ALA A 133 -1.12 0.39 -15.70
CA ALA A 133 -1.08 1.81 -15.40
C ALA A 133 -2.36 2.53 -15.82
N LYS A 134 -2.91 2.24 -17.01
CA LYS A 134 -4.18 2.82 -17.46
C LYS A 134 -5.36 2.39 -16.58
N ARG A 135 -5.36 1.11 -16.16
CA ARG A 135 -6.38 0.61 -15.22
C ARG A 135 -6.26 1.30 -13.85
N ALA A 136 -5.06 1.39 -13.30
CA ALA A 136 -4.80 2.10 -12.05
C ALA A 136 -5.26 3.58 -12.12
N GLU A 137 -4.96 4.27 -13.22
CA GLU A 137 -5.42 5.64 -13.46
C GLU A 137 -6.95 5.76 -13.47
N ALA A 138 -7.64 4.86 -14.19
CA ALA A 138 -9.11 4.83 -14.23
C ALA A 138 -9.75 4.57 -12.86
N MET A 139 -9.04 3.83 -11.98
CA MET A 139 -9.49 3.59 -10.60
C MET A 139 -9.17 4.75 -9.67
N GLY A 140 -8.39 5.74 -10.10
CA GLY A 140 -7.99 6.90 -9.28
C GLY A 140 -6.77 6.65 -8.40
N VAL A 141 -5.88 5.75 -8.82
CA VAL A 141 -4.56 5.56 -8.20
C VAL A 141 -3.70 6.80 -8.41
N GLY A 142 -2.93 7.18 -7.39
CA GLY A 142 -2.09 8.39 -7.44
C GLY A 142 -1.05 8.37 -8.58
N SER A 143 -0.87 9.53 -9.22
CA SER A 143 0.08 9.71 -10.34
C SER A 143 1.50 9.28 -9.97
N ASP A 144 1.94 9.54 -8.73
CA ASP A 144 3.28 9.16 -8.27
C ASP A 144 3.50 7.64 -8.24
N ALA A 145 2.47 6.87 -7.86
CA ALA A 145 2.53 5.41 -7.84
C ALA A 145 2.59 4.85 -9.26
N ILE A 146 1.82 5.43 -10.18
CA ILE A 146 1.82 5.08 -11.60
C ILE A 146 3.19 5.38 -12.23
N GLU A 147 3.75 6.55 -11.97
CA GLU A 147 5.05 6.92 -12.52
C GLU A 147 6.18 6.06 -11.94
N GLY A 148 6.13 5.76 -10.64
CA GLY A 148 7.06 4.85 -9.97
C GLY A 148 7.09 3.46 -10.63
N ALA A 149 5.91 2.86 -10.88
CA ALA A 149 5.79 1.57 -11.53
C ALA A 149 6.27 1.58 -13.00
N ARG A 150 6.02 2.67 -13.74
CA ARG A 150 6.57 2.82 -15.11
C ARG A 150 8.09 2.89 -15.11
N ARG A 151 8.69 3.57 -14.14
CA ARG A 151 10.15 3.65 -14.01
C ARG A 151 10.77 2.30 -13.66
N SER A 152 10.20 1.56 -12.71
CA SER A 152 10.68 0.21 -12.34
C SER A 152 10.53 -0.79 -13.50
N SER A 153 9.41 -0.74 -14.21
CA SER A 153 9.16 -1.55 -15.41
C SER A 153 10.18 -1.28 -16.53
N ASN A 154 10.45 0.00 -16.83
CA ASN A 154 11.48 0.36 -17.81
C ASN A 154 12.88 -0.12 -17.39
N LYS A 155 13.20 -0.04 -16.10
CA LYS A 155 14.46 -0.56 -15.54
C LYS A 155 14.59 -2.07 -15.81
N LEU A 156 13.55 -2.85 -15.51
CA LEU A 156 13.55 -4.30 -15.76
C LEU A 156 13.72 -4.62 -17.25
N ARG A 157 13.02 -3.89 -18.14
CA ARG A 157 13.19 -4.04 -19.58
C ARG A 157 14.64 -3.79 -20.02
N PHE A 158 15.24 -2.71 -19.53
CA PHE A 158 16.62 -2.36 -19.90
C PHE A 158 17.65 -3.33 -19.30
N LEU A 159 17.40 -3.90 -18.12
CA LEU A 159 18.25 -4.96 -17.56
C LEU A 159 18.17 -6.24 -18.41
N GLN A 160 16.98 -6.60 -18.90
CA GLN A 160 16.83 -7.71 -19.84
C GLN A 160 17.56 -7.43 -21.17
N GLU A 161 17.40 -6.23 -21.75
CA GLU A 161 18.12 -5.81 -22.96
C GLU A 161 19.65 -5.89 -22.77
N LEU A 162 20.16 -5.54 -21.57
CA LEU A 162 21.57 -5.64 -21.23
C LEU A 162 22.02 -7.10 -21.11
N GLN A 163 21.23 -7.94 -20.45
CA GLN A 163 21.52 -9.37 -20.32
C GLN A 163 21.59 -10.06 -21.68
N ASP A 164 20.62 -9.75 -22.56
CA ASP A 164 20.61 -10.24 -23.93
C ASP A 164 21.83 -9.71 -24.71
N ALA A 165 22.14 -8.41 -24.60
CA ALA A 165 23.31 -7.85 -25.27
C ALA A 165 24.63 -8.49 -24.81
N MET A 166 24.75 -8.87 -23.54
CA MET A 166 25.91 -9.58 -22.99
C MET A 166 25.99 -11.02 -23.51
N SER A 167 24.86 -11.72 -23.65
CA SER A 167 24.85 -13.10 -24.16
C SER A 167 25.25 -13.19 -25.64
N PHE A 168 24.88 -12.18 -26.46
CA PHE A 168 25.28 -12.11 -27.86
C PHE A 168 26.68 -11.51 -28.11
N GLY A 169 27.40 -11.06 -27.06
CA GLY A 169 28.80 -10.65 -27.14
C GLY A 169 29.10 -9.38 -27.96
N LYS A 170 28.10 -8.57 -28.31
CA LYS A 170 28.29 -7.35 -29.11
C LYS A 170 28.57 -6.15 -28.21
N ALA A 171 29.83 -5.72 -28.14
CA ALA A 171 30.26 -4.59 -27.29
C ALA A 171 29.42 -3.31 -27.48
N ARG A 172 29.06 -2.98 -28.72
CA ARG A 172 28.24 -1.79 -29.04
C ARG A 172 26.78 -1.90 -28.55
N SER A 173 26.21 -3.09 -28.43
CA SER A 173 24.86 -3.25 -27.86
C SER A 173 24.88 -3.20 -26.35
N VAL A 174 25.94 -3.71 -25.71
CA VAL A 174 26.15 -3.59 -24.26
C VAL A 174 26.29 -2.12 -23.86
N GLU A 175 27.12 -1.35 -24.57
CA GLU A 175 27.31 0.09 -24.32
C GLU A 175 26.00 0.87 -24.44
N ARG A 176 25.21 0.62 -25.49
CA ARG A 176 23.89 1.26 -25.67
C ARG A 176 22.88 0.89 -24.58
N ALA A 177 22.88 -0.36 -24.11
CA ALA A 177 21.99 -0.78 -23.02
C ALA A 177 22.39 -0.13 -21.69
N CYS A 178 23.69 -0.03 -21.40
CA CYS A 178 24.23 0.71 -20.25
C CYS A 178 23.86 2.21 -20.30
N ASP A 179 23.99 2.86 -21.46
CA ASP A 179 23.62 4.27 -21.62
C ASP A 179 22.13 4.52 -21.35
N ARG A 180 21.26 3.59 -21.74
CA ARG A 180 19.82 3.66 -21.44
C ARG A 180 19.52 3.53 -19.95
N LEU A 181 20.24 2.65 -19.24
CA LEU A 181 20.10 2.47 -17.79
C LEU A 181 20.60 3.69 -16.99
N LEU A 182 21.62 4.38 -17.50
CA LEU A 182 22.21 5.56 -16.87
C LEU A 182 21.40 6.85 -17.09
N ARG A 183 20.36 6.83 -17.94
CA ARG A 183 19.51 8.01 -18.14
C ARG A 183 18.84 8.45 -16.83
N PRO A 184 18.74 9.77 -16.58
CA PRO A 184 18.05 10.30 -15.41
C PRO A 184 16.63 9.76 -15.32
N GLY A 185 16.27 9.15 -14.19
CA GLY A 185 14.96 8.55 -13.93
C GLY A 185 14.94 7.02 -13.80
N VAL A 186 15.88 6.31 -14.44
CA VAL A 186 16.01 4.83 -14.32
C VAL A 186 16.98 4.48 -13.19
N TRP A 187 18.15 5.14 -13.15
CA TRP A 187 19.18 4.88 -12.13
C TRP A 187 18.82 5.46 -10.73
N HIS A 188 18.09 6.58 -10.68
CA HIS A 188 17.70 7.21 -9.41
C HIS A 188 16.69 6.39 -8.59
N ALA A 189 15.90 5.52 -9.24
CA ALA A 189 15.04 4.56 -8.55
C ALA A 189 15.89 3.51 -7.79
N ALA A 190 16.98 3.02 -8.40
CA ALA A 190 17.87 2.03 -7.80
C ALA A 190 18.63 2.55 -6.55
N SER A 191 19.05 3.82 -6.54
CA SER A 191 19.71 4.42 -5.37
C SER A 191 18.75 4.79 -4.23
N ARG A 192 17.44 4.83 -4.47
CA ARG A 192 16.42 5.00 -3.41
C ARG A 192 16.01 3.65 -2.83
N GLU A 193 15.78 2.63 -3.64
CA GLU A 193 15.46 1.26 -3.19
C GLU A 193 16.58 0.65 -2.33
N THR A 194 17.84 0.79 -2.74
CA THR A 194 19.01 0.29 -1.96
C THR A 194 19.33 1.10 -0.71
N LYS A 195 18.81 2.33 -0.59
CA LYS A 195 18.90 3.12 0.65
C LYS A 195 17.86 2.69 1.68
N VAL A 196 16.73 2.14 1.26
CA VAL A 196 15.68 1.65 2.17
C VAL A 196 16.07 0.31 2.79
N GLU A 197 16.74 -0.57 2.05
CA GLU A 197 17.23 -1.85 2.60
C GLU A 197 18.47 -1.70 3.50
N LYS A 198 19.28 -0.65 3.33
CA LYS A 198 20.48 -0.41 4.17
C LYS A 198 20.25 0.45 5.40
N SER A 199 19.04 0.96 5.64
CA SER A 199 18.74 1.81 6.80
C SER A 199 18.29 1.06 8.06
N HIS A 200 18.53 -0.25 8.16
CA HIS A 200 18.24 -1.06 9.36
C HIS A 200 19.46 -1.67 10.05
N SER A 201 20.67 -1.33 9.62
CA SER A 201 21.87 -1.63 10.41
C SER A 201 22.80 -0.42 10.44
N GLU A 202 23.03 0.07 11.65
CA GLU A 202 24.12 0.96 12.12
C GLU A 202 23.81 2.45 12.40
N PRO A 203 24.38 2.99 13.52
CA PRO A 203 24.04 4.29 14.09
C PRO A 203 24.79 5.46 13.43
N PRO A 204 24.41 6.73 13.69
CA PRO A 204 24.74 7.83 12.82
C PRO A 204 26.07 8.47 13.21
N ARG A 205 27.10 8.35 12.37
CA ARG A 205 28.20 9.34 12.36
C ARG A 205 28.71 9.62 10.95
N LEU A 206 28.99 10.91 10.75
CA LEU A 206 29.75 11.54 9.66
C LEU A 206 28.98 11.83 8.37
N ARG A 207 28.25 12.93 8.48
CA ARG A 207 27.89 13.88 7.42
C ARG A 207 29.17 14.38 6.71
N ARG A 208 29.07 14.53 5.39
CA ARG A 208 29.91 15.32 4.46
C ARG A 208 31.30 14.76 4.14
N GLU A 209 31.41 14.18 2.94
CA GLU A 209 32.46 14.43 1.92
C GLU A 209 32.57 13.23 0.97
N SER A 210 31.82 13.19 -0.14
CA SER A 210 32.06 12.13 -1.15
C SER A 210 31.57 12.48 -2.57
N SER A 211 31.60 13.75 -2.97
CA SER A 211 31.18 14.13 -4.34
C SER A 211 32.30 14.03 -5.39
N ARG A 212 33.53 13.58 -5.03
CA ARG A 212 34.68 13.53 -5.96
C ARG A 212 35.22 12.14 -6.32
N HIS A 213 34.69 11.04 -5.77
CA HIS A 213 35.24 9.70 -6.04
C HIS A 213 34.42 8.80 -6.98
N LEU A 214 33.21 9.21 -7.38
CA LEU A 214 32.36 8.37 -8.24
C LEU A 214 32.82 8.29 -9.72
N ARG A 215 33.72 9.18 -10.18
CA ARG A 215 34.28 9.09 -11.54
C ARG A 215 35.48 8.14 -11.67
N SER A 216 36.18 7.83 -10.57
CA SER A 216 37.36 6.94 -10.59
C SER A 216 37.01 5.48 -10.30
N GLY A 217 35.84 5.20 -9.71
CA GLY A 217 35.33 3.84 -9.52
C GLY A 217 34.84 3.19 -10.81
N ALA A 218 34.10 3.92 -11.65
CA ALA A 218 33.58 3.41 -12.91
C ALA A 218 34.69 3.04 -13.92
N ARG A 219 35.79 3.81 -13.96
CA ARG A 219 36.95 3.47 -14.81
C ARG A 219 37.72 2.25 -14.31
N ARG A 220 37.81 2.04 -12.99
CA ARG A 220 38.44 0.84 -12.41
C ARG A 220 37.60 -0.42 -12.59
N ALA A 221 36.27 -0.31 -12.49
CA ALA A 221 35.37 -1.43 -12.78
C ALA A 221 35.40 -1.83 -14.28
N ALA A 222 35.45 -0.85 -15.19
CA ALA A 222 35.60 -1.11 -16.63
C ALA A 222 36.96 -1.75 -16.98
N ALA A 223 38.05 -1.31 -16.34
CA ALA A 223 39.38 -1.91 -16.52
C ALA A 223 39.47 -3.35 -15.96
N GLY A 224 38.82 -3.62 -14.82
CA GLY A 224 38.76 -4.97 -14.24
C GLY A 224 37.96 -5.96 -15.10
N LEU A 225 36.85 -5.53 -15.68
CA LEU A 225 36.04 -6.36 -16.59
C LEU A 225 36.73 -6.60 -17.94
N ALA A 226 37.50 -5.63 -18.45
CA ALA A 226 38.32 -5.81 -19.64
C ALA A 226 39.46 -6.84 -19.42
N SER A 227 40.06 -6.86 -18.23
CA SER A 227 41.09 -7.85 -17.85
C SER A 227 40.54 -9.28 -17.76
N LEU A 228 39.31 -9.45 -17.26
CA LEU A 228 38.62 -10.75 -17.21
C LEU A 228 38.23 -11.25 -18.60
N ALA A 229 37.80 -10.35 -19.50
CA ALA A 229 37.53 -10.71 -20.89
C ALA A 229 38.81 -11.13 -21.65
N ALA A 230 39.96 -10.52 -21.37
CA ALA A 230 41.24 -10.91 -21.96
C ALA A 230 41.72 -12.29 -21.47
N ALA A 231 41.58 -12.59 -20.18
CA ALA A 231 41.93 -13.91 -19.61
C ALA A 231 41.05 -15.05 -20.15
N SER A 232 39.79 -14.78 -20.48
CA SER A 232 38.90 -15.77 -21.09
C SER A 232 39.29 -16.13 -22.54
N LYS A 233 39.90 -15.22 -23.29
CA LYS A 233 40.37 -15.47 -24.67
C LYS A 233 41.61 -16.37 -24.71
N THR A 234 42.49 -16.28 -23.71
CA THR A 234 43.67 -17.16 -23.61
C THR A 234 43.35 -18.57 -23.13
N ALA A 235 42.27 -18.74 -22.34
CA ALA A 235 41.82 -20.05 -21.88
C ALA A 235 41.17 -20.91 -22.99
N VAL A 236 40.61 -20.28 -24.03
CA VAL A 236 40.00 -20.98 -25.17
C VAL A 236 41.02 -21.34 -26.25
N ALA A 237 42.13 -20.59 -26.37
CA ALA A 237 43.19 -20.86 -27.35
C ALA A 237 44.13 -22.03 -26.97
N GLY A 238 44.09 -22.53 -25.73
CA GLY A 238 44.92 -23.65 -25.25
C GLY A 238 44.21 -25.01 -25.26
N ARG A 239 43.05 -25.12 -25.92
CA ARG A 239 42.24 -26.36 -25.96
C ARG A 239 41.90 -26.83 -27.37
N ALA A 240 42.73 -26.45 -28.35
CA ALA A 240 42.74 -26.96 -29.71
C ALA A 240 44.08 -27.65 -29.99
#